data_AF-A0A3D2LDT3-F1
#
_entry.id   AF-A0A3D2LDT3-F1
#
_cell.length_a   1.000
_cell.length_b   1.000
_cell.length_c   1.000
_cell.angle_alpha   90.00
_cell.angle_beta   90.00
_cell.angle_gamma   90.00
#
_symmetry.space_group_name_H-M   'P 1'
#
loop_
_entity.id
_entity.type
_entity.pdbx_description
1 polymer ?
#
loop_
_entity_poly.entity_id
_entity_poly.type
_entity_poly.pdbx_seq_one_letter_code
_entity_poly.pdbx_strand_id
1 'polypeptide(L)'
;MRHALLFFLPALAAACATPGYDYEARMAPGFPQAAEYRDVAVGQFRGPAGNVAEAEFADMIEQVTLDGSYWFTLPSGDPAGIYEGRVDIESWDAETRFEREKRCVEYDGLFDCEHRAIVETECREETVEVVVTANLVDYRTNRLVFSQQQLGGANRETCVDVAEYEDRGHDLGVWRDPHQSSYDPFNAPIGMVRDATVEAVRRFRNDIAPYYQTMRAEIMTDGLTPEAQNDPRFAAAVKATKNGNFMGACAQWDELGREWTHAPAILHNLGACAEARGDMATAQLRYARAAELAQSIPLLEDKQAKPIFSALERVSGRRMDDALINSILYPEEPAS
;
A
#
# COMPACT_ATOMS: atom_id res chain seq x y z
N MET A 1 -19.14 -34.15 26.17
CA MET A 1 -17.88 -34.40 25.43
C MET A 1 -17.10 -33.10 25.37
N ARG A 2 -15.84 -33.11 25.80
CA ARG A 2 -14.96 -31.94 25.96
C ARG A 2 -14.70 -31.26 24.61
N HIS A 3 -14.94 -29.96 24.52
CA HIS A 3 -14.54 -29.13 23.37
C HIS A 3 -13.07 -28.76 23.52
N ALA A 4 -12.22 -29.29 22.65
CA ALA A 4 -10.83 -28.86 22.52
C ALA A 4 -10.77 -27.80 21.41
N LEU A 5 -10.66 -26.53 21.78
CA LEU A 5 -10.26 -25.47 20.86
C LEU A 5 -8.77 -25.64 20.54
N LEU A 6 -8.46 -26.06 19.32
CA LEU A 6 -7.12 -25.96 18.74
C LEU A 6 -6.93 -24.52 18.24
N PHE A 7 -6.20 -23.71 19.02
CA PHE A 7 -5.64 -22.45 18.54
C PHE A 7 -4.53 -22.76 17.53
N PHE A 8 -4.81 -22.59 16.25
CA PHE A 8 -3.77 -22.44 15.23
C PHE A 8 -3.12 -21.07 15.43
N LEU A 9 -1.96 -21.05 16.07
CA LEU A 9 -1.04 -19.92 16.02
C LEU A 9 -0.49 -19.83 14.59
N PRO A 10 -0.67 -18.71 13.86
CA PRO A 10 0.03 -18.53 12.61
C PRO A 10 1.51 -18.38 12.93
N ALA A 11 2.32 -19.34 12.50
CA ALA A 11 3.76 -19.18 12.44
C ALA A 11 4.03 -18.02 11.46
N LEU A 12 4.33 -16.85 12.01
CA LEU A 12 4.83 -15.70 11.24
C LEU A 12 6.09 -16.16 10.51
N ALA A 13 5.94 -16.41 9.21
CA ALA A 13 7.07 -16.48 8.31
C ALA A 13 7.78 -15.13 8.40
N ALA A 14 8.87 -15.06 9.17
CA ALA A 14 9.81 -13.96 9.11
C ALA A 14 10.50 -14.04 7.74
N ALA A 15 9.80 -13.53 6.73
CA ALA A 15 10.35 -13.26 5.41
C ALA A 15 11.62 -12.41 5.57
N CYS A 16 12.55 -12.56 4.62
CA CYS A 16 13.84 -11.89 4.58
C CYS A 16 13.71 -10.36 4.50
N ALA A 17 13.27 -9.71 5.57
CA ALA A 17 13.25 -8.27 5.69
C ALA A 17 14.65 -7.79 6.08
N THR A 18 15.17 -6.79 5.37
CA THR A 18 16.39 -6.07 5.75
C THR A 18 16.24 -5.60 7.21
N PRO A 19 17.22 -5.83 8.10
CA PRO A 19 17.14 -5.38 9.48
C PRO A 19 16.95 -3.85 9.54
N GLY A 20 16.13 -3.39 10.46
CA GLY A 20 15.77 -1.98 10.57
C GLY A 20 14.69 -1.76 11.62
N TYR A 21 14.21 -0.53 11.68
CA TYR A 21 13.21 -0.08 12.65
C TYR A 21 11.98 0.43 11.91
N ASP A 22 10.82 -0.12 12.22
CA ASP A 22 9.56 0.36 11.65
C ASP A 22 9.07 1.58 12.43
N TYR A 23 8.54 2.57 11.73
CA TYR A 23 7.92 3.77 12.31
C TYR A 23 6.83 4.28 11.36
N GLU A 24 5.86 4.99 11.93
CA GLU A 24 4.83 5.67 11.13
C GLU A 24 5.36 7.01 10.65
N ALA A 25 5.17 7.28 9.36
CA ALA A 25 5.52 8.54 8.72
C ALA A 25 4.28 9.19 8.12
N ARG A 26 4.21 10.53 8.20
CA ARG A 26 3.24 11.31 7.43
C ARG A 26 3.73 11.39 5.99
N MET A 27 2.85 11.05 5.06
CA MET A 27 3.10 11.11 3.61
C MET A 27 2.26 12.21 3.02
N ALA A 28 2.88 13.02 2.16
CA ALA A 28 2.15 14.03 1.41
C ALA A 28 1.20 13.37 0.40
N PRO A 29 0.09 14.03 0.08
CA PRO A 29 -0.78 13.59 -1.01
C PRO A 29 -0.07 13.70 -2.36
N GLY A 30 -0.48 12.87 -3.32
CA GLY A 30 0.03 12.90 -4.69
C GLY A 30 -0.17 14.26 -5.38
N PHE A 31 -1.23 15.00 -5.02
CA PHE A 31 -1.57 16.31 -5.57
C PHE A 31 -1.71 17.34 -4.44
N PRO A 32 -0.61 17.99 -4.02
CA PRO A 32 -0.61 18.98 -2.95
C PRO A 32 -1.64 20.11 -3.13
N GLN A 33 -1.89 20.54 -4.37
CA GLN A 33 -2.83 21.63 -4.66
C GLN A 33 -4.28 21.27 -4.33
N ALA A 34 -4.63 19.98 -4.38
CA ALA A 34 -5.94 19.51 -3.95
C ALA A 34 -6.05 19.50 -2.41
N ALA A 35 -4.96 19.15 -1.74
CA ALA A 35 -4.91 19.06 -0.28
C ALA A 35 -4.95 20.42 0.43
N GLU A 36 -4.60 21.51 -0.26
CA GLU A 36 -4.81 22.89 0.23
C GLU A 36 -6.30 23.23 0.42
N TYR A 37 -7.19 22.57 -0.33
CA TYR A 37 -8.64 22.74 -0.18
C TYR A 37 -9.17 21.78 0.90
N ARG A 38 -9.16 22.24 2.14
CA ARG A 38 -9.67 21.46 3.29
C ARG A 38 -11.17 21.65 3.53
N ASP A 39 -11.72 22.78 3.12
CA ASP A 39 -13.16 23.08 3.12
C ASP A 39 -13.73 22.77 1.73
N VAL A 40 -14.27 21.57 1.56
CA VAL A 40 -14.75 21.06 0.27
C VAL A 40 -16.14 20.44 0.39
N ALA A 41 -16.89 20.50 -0.71
CA ALA A 41 -18.12 19.74 -0.88
C ALA A 41 -17.97 18.72 -2.01
N VAL A 42 -18.80 17.67 -1.99
CA VAL A 42 -18.92 16.73 -3.10
C VAL A 42 -20.18 17.07 -3.90
N GLY A 43 -19.98 17.39 -5.17
CA GLY A 43 -21.00 17.66 -6.16
C GLY A 43 -21.31 16.43 -6.99
N GLN A 44 -21.83 16.65 -8.21
CA GLN A 44 -22.36 15.56 -9.03
C GLN A 44 -21.23 14.75 -9.72
N PHE A 45 -21.35 13.42 -9.69
CA PHE A 45 -20.64 12.52 -10.60
C PHE A 45 -21.64 11.96 -11.61
N ARG A 46 -21.31 12.10 -12.90
CA ARG A 46 -22.17 11.60 -14.00
C ARG A 46 -21.85 10.14 -14.34
N GLY A 47 -22.73 9.47 -15.10
CA GLY A 47 -22.47 8.14 -15.64
C GLY A 47 -23.10 6.97 -14.85
N PRO A 48 -22.87 5.71 -15.27
CA PRO A 48 -23.64 4.52 -14.83
C PRO A 48 -23.63 4.22 -13.33
N ALA A 49 -22.63 4.70 -12.59
CA ALA A 49 -22.55 4.60 -11.13
C ALA A 49 -22.16 5.95 -10.48
N GLY A 50 -22.54 7.06 -11.13
CA GLY A 50 -22.23 8.41 -10.65
C GLY A 50 -22.66 8.65 -9.19
N ASN A 51 -23.89 8.29 -8.83
CA ASN A 51 -24.38 8.42 -7.46
C ASN A 51 -23.61 7.58 -6.42
N VAL A 52 -23.00 6.47 -6.83
CA VAL A 52 -22.12 5.68 -5.96
C VAL A 52 -20.80 6.39 -5.78
N ALA A 53 -20.23 6.92 -6.87
CA ALA A 53 -19.03 7.74 -6.77
C ALA A 53 -19.23 8.95 -5.86
N GLU A 54 -20.35 9.66 -5.97
CA GLU A 54 -20.71 10.78 -5.08
C GLU A 54 -20.70 10.39 -3.61
N ALA A 55 -21.44 9.33 -3.25
CA ALA A 55 -21.55 8.88 -1.88
C ALA A 55 -20.22 8.39 -1.31
N GLU A 56 -19.50 7.55 -2.05
CA GLU A 56 -18.20 7.02 -1.61
C GLU A 56 -17.13 8.11 -1.50
N PHE A 57 -17.15 9.11 -2.36
CA PHE A 57 -16.19 10.22 -2.30
C PHE A 57 -16.48 11.13 -1.10
N ALA A 58 -17.77 11.38 -0.80
CA ALA A 58 -18.18 12.11 0.39
C ALA A 58 -17.78 11.36 1.67
N ASP A 59 -18.12 10.07 1.77
CA ASP A 59 -17.76 9.22 2.90
C ASP A 59 -16.24 9.15 3.10
N MET A 60 -15.48 9.04 2.00
CA MET A 60 -14.02 9.05 2.04
C MET A 60 -13.48 10.35 2.65
N ILE A 61 -13.94 11.51 2.16
CA ILE A 61 -13.51 12.83 2.64
C ILE A 61 -13.82 12.99 4.13
N GLU A 62 -15.03 12.61 4.57
CA GLU A 62 -15.45 12.75 5.97
C GLU A 62 -14.63 11.91 6.94
N GLN A 63 -14.01 10.83 6.46
CA GLN A 63 -13.25 9.88 7.29
C GLN A 63 -11.74 10.14 7.30
N VAL A 64 -11.22 11.05 6.48
CA VAL A 64 -9.79 11.31 6.45
C VAL A 64 -9.36 12.00 7.74
N THR A 65 -8.47 11.36 8.48
CA THR A 65 -7.86 11.92 9.69
C THR A 65 -6.33 11.96 9.57
N LEU A 66 -5.73 12.96 10.21
CA LEU A 66 -4.29 13.11 10.40
C LEU A 66 -4.05 13.72 11.79
N ASP A 67 -3.05 13.22 12.51
CA ASP A 67 -2.69 13.69 13.86
C ASP A 67 -3.89 13.72 14.82
N GLY A 68 -4.81 12.75 14.68
CA GLY A 68 -6.01 12.61 15.51
C GLY A 68 -7.17 13.56 15.19
N SER A 69 -7.06 14.39 14.15
CA SER A 69 -8.08 15.35 13.72
C SER A 69 -8.53 15.06 12.29
N TYR A 70 -9.75 15.47 11.93
CA TYR A 70 -10.21 15.39 10.54
C TYR A 70 -9.39 16.32 9.65
N TRP A 71 -8.93 15.80 8.51
CA TRP A 71 -8.18 16.57 7.54
C TRP A 71 -9.10 17.59 6.87
N PHE A 72 -10.20 17.12 6.30
CA PHE A 72 -11.22 17.98 5.71
C PHE A 72 -12.13 18.54 6.81
N THR A 73 -12.49 19.80 6.65
CA THR A 73 -13.34 20.54 7.59
C THR A 73 -14.74 20.68 7.01
N LEU A 74 -15.75 20.58 7.87
CA LEU A 74 -17.13 20.83 7.45
C LEU A 74 -17.29 22.29 6.97
N PRO A 75 -17.88 22.52 5.78
CA PRO A 75 -18.15 23.87 5.30
C PRO A 75 -19.08 24.60 6.28
N SER A 76 -18.66 25.79 6.72
CA SER A 76 -19.49 26.69 7.53
C SER A 76 -20.34 27.66 6.69
N GLY A 77 -20.23 27.56 5.37
CA GLY A 77 -20.88 28.39 4.36
C GLY A 77 -20.58 27.86 2.96
N ASP A 78 -20.28 28.74 2.01
CA ASP A 78 -19.82 28.35 0.68
C ASP A 78 -18.47 27.61 0.78
N PRO A 79 -18.35 26.39 0.23
CA PRO A 79 -17.11 25.62 0.32
C PRO A 79 -15.99 26.32 -0.47
N ALA A 80 -14.73 26.05 -0.15
CA ALA A 80 -13.62 26.56 -0.95
C ALA A 80 -13.56 25.89 -2.33
N GLY A 81 -13.92 24.62 -2.40
CA GLY A 81 -13.96 23.87 -3.65
C GLY A 81 -15.04 22.79 -3.68
N ILE A 82 -15.41 22.37 -4.89
CA ILE A 82 -16.36 21.28 -5.12
C ILE A 82 -15.67 20.17 -5.91
N TYR A 83 -15.74 18.94 -5.41
CA TYR A 83 -15.39 17.75 -6.16
C TYR A 83 -16.55 17.31 -7.04
N GLU A 84 -16.34 17.21 -8.34
CA GLU A 84 -17.33 16.73 -9.31
C GLU A 84 -16.67 15.83 -10.35
N GLY A 85 -17.45 15.00 -11.05
CA GLY A 85 -16.82 14.00 -11.89
C GLY A 85 -17.72 13.20 -12.80
N ARG A 86 -17.20 12.04 -13.21
CA ARG A 86 -17.93 11.04 -13.98
C ARG A 86 -17.34 9.64 -13.79
N VAL A 87 -18.19 8.65 -14.02
CA VAL A 87 -17.86 7.23 -14.07
C VAL A 87 -18.11 6.74 -15.48
N ASP A 88 -17.11 6.10 -16.07
CA ASP A 88 -17.18 5.45 -17.37
C ASP A 88 -16.82 3.98 -17.23
N ILE A 89 -17.44 3.12 -18.03
CA ILE A 89 -17.12 1.69 -18.06
C ILE A 89 -16.09 1.51 -19.18
N GLU A 90 -14.90 1.06 -18.80
CA GLU A 90 -13.78 0.87 -19.73
C GLU A 90 -13.90 -0.46 -20.46
N SER A 91 -14.12 -1.55 -19.71
CA SER A 91 -14.30 -2.87 -20.28
C SER A 91 -15.27 -3.74 -19.48
N TRP A 92 -15.85 -4.71 -20.17
CA TRP A 92 -16.52 -5.85 -19.55
C TRP A 92 -16.18 -7.09 -20.37
N ASP A 93 -15.47 -8.01 -19.72
CA ASP A 93 -14.96 -9.20 -20.34
C ASP A 93 -15.32 -10.42 -19.47
N ALA A 94 -15.30 -11.60 -20.08
CA ALA A 94 -15.43 -12.84 -19.36
C ALA A 94 -14.48 -13.90 -19.90
N GLU A 95 -13.93 -14.70 -18.99
CA GLU A 95 -13.20 -15.91 -19.30
C GLU A 95 -13.98 -17.12 -18.78
N THR A 96 -14.23 -18.09 -19.65
CA THR A 96 -14.88 -19.34 -19.28
C THR A 96 -13.87 -20.47 -19.37
N ARG A 97 -13.59 -21.09 -18.22
CA ARG A 97 -12.73 -22.26 -18.10
C ARG A 97 -13.53 -23.52 -17.78
N PHE A 98 -13.00 -24.65 -18.19
CA PHE A 98 -13.66 -25.94 -18.04
C PHE A 98 -12.76 -26.90 -17.28
N GLU A 99 -13.23 -27.36 -16.13
CA GLU A 99 -12.46 -28.19 -15.21
C GLU A 99 -13.12 -29.55 -15.02
N ARG A 100 -12.30 -30.60 -14.88
CA ARG A 100 -12.72 -31.95 -14.51
C ARG A 100 -12.12 -32.33 -13.18
N GLU A 101 -12.98 -32.69 -12.24
CA GLU A 101 -12.57 -33.16 -10.93
C GLU A 101 -13.26 -34.46 -10.57
N LYS A 102 -12.53 -35.35 -9.89
CA LYS A 102 -13.12 -36.55 -9.31
C LYS A 102 -13.78 -36.19 -7.99
N ARG A 103 -15.12 -36.15 -7.97
CA ARG A 103 -15.92 -35.81 -6.78
C ARG A 103 -16.72 -37.01 -6.29
N CYS A 104 -17.11 -36.96 -5.02
CA CYS A 104 -18.08 -37.90 -4.49
C CYS A 104 -19.49 -37.42 -4.86
N VAL A 105 -20.30 -38.30 -5.43
CA VAL A 105 -21.65 -37.96 -5.91
C VAL A 105 -22.75 -38.75 -5.19
N GLU A 106 -22.38 -39.83 -4.51
CA GLU A 106 -23.28 -40.62 -3.66
C GLU A 106 -22.61 -40.94 -2.32
N TYR A 107 -23.36 -40.74 -1.24
CA TYR A 107 -22.90 -40.93 0.13
C TYR A 107 -23.79 -41.92 0.89
N ASP A 108 -23.19 -42.88 1.59
CA ASP A 108 -23.86 -43.72 2.59
C ASP A 108 -23.58 -43.15 4.00
N GLY A 109 -24.40 -42.21 4.44
CA GLY A 109 -24.19 -41.48 5.70
C GLY A 109 -23.35 -40.21 5.54
N LEU A 110 -22.94 -39.59 6.65
CA LEU A 110 -22.48 -38.18 6.64
C LEU A 110 -21.12 -37.97 5.92
N PHE A 111 -20.30 -39.02 5.78
CA PHE A 111 -18.95 -38.92 5.23
C PHE A 111 -18.48 -40.13 4.42
N ASP A 112 -19.26 -41.21 4.32
CA ASP A 112 -18.83 -42.41 3.59
C ASP A 112 -19.24 -42.30 2.12
N CYS A 113 -18.25 -41.99 1.28
CA CYS A 113 -18.45 -41.86 -0.16
C CYS A 113 -18.64 -43.23 -0.82
N GLU A 114 -19.83 -43.50 -1.32
CA GLU A 114 -20.20 -44.76 -1.96
C GLU A 114 -19.84 -44.75 -3.46
N HIS A 115 -20.10 -43.63 -4.14
CA HIS A 115 -19.80 -43.47 -5.55
C HIS A 115 -18.99 -42.20 -5.85
N ARG A 116 -17.94 -42.37 -6.66
CA ARG A 116 -17.15 -41.27 -7.21
C ARG A 116 -17.33 -41.19 -8.71
N ALA A 117 -17.59 -39.97 -9.17
CA ALA A 117 -17.72 -39.63 -10.57
C ALA A 117 -16.76 -38.50 -10.94
N ILE A 118 -16.50 -38.37 -12.22
CA ILE A 118 -15.82 -37.21 -12.78
C ILE A 118 -16.88 -36.16 -13.06
N VAL A 119 -16.77 -35.02 -12.41
CA VAL A 119 -17.66 -33.88 -12.57
C VAL A 119 -16.97 -32.86 -13.45
N GLU A 120 -17.65 -32.48 -14.53
CA GLU A 120 -17.27 -31.35 -15.37
C GLU A 120 -17.92 -30.08 -14.84
N THR A 121 -17.10 -29.08 -14.56
CA THR A 121 -17.54 -27.77 -14.09
C THR A 121 -17.16 -26.72 -15.14
N GLU A 122 -18.13 -25.90 -15.52
CA GLU A 122 -17.92 -24.67 -16.29
C GLU A 122 -17.83 -23.50 -15.31
N CYS A 123 -16.65 -22.90 -15.20
CA CYS A 123 -16.40 -21.72 -14.39
C CYS A 123 -16.28 -20.50 -15.30
N ARG A 124 -17.18 -19.54 -15.12
CA ARG A 124 -17.17 -18.27 -15.83
C ARG A 124 -16.76 -17.15 -14.88
N GLU A 125 -15.64 -16.53 -15.19
CA GLU A 125 -15.08 -15.36 -14.52
C GLU A 125 -15.42 -14.12 -15.34
N GLU A 126 -16.11 -13.15 -14.75
CA GLU A 126 -16.47 -11.89 -15.39
C GLU A 126 -15.69 -10.76 -14.74
N THR A 127 -15.09 -9.88 -15.54
CA THR A 127 -14.32 -8.72 -15.07
C THR A 127 -14.91 -7.45 -15.66
N VAL A 128 -15.20 -6.47 -14.81
CA VAL A 128 -15.63 -5.13 -15.22
C VAL A 128 -14.58 -4.13 -14.75
N GLU A 129 -14.12 -3.28 -15.66
CA GLU A 129 -13.23 -2.16 -15.36
C GLU A 129 -13.97 -0.83 -15.56
N VAL A 130 -13.79 0.09 -14.62
CA VAL A 130 -14.33 1.45 -14.70
C VAL A 130 -13.24 2.49 -14.54
N VAL A 131 -13.45 3.63 -15.17
CA VAL A 131 -12.65 4.84 -14.99
C VAL A 131 -13.50 5.86 -14.24
N VAL A 132 -13.05 6.27 -13.06
CA VAL A 132 -13.63 7.41 -12.33
C VAL A 132 -12.75 8.61 -12.57
N THR A 133 -13.33 9.68 -13.12
CA THR A 133 -12.66 10.99 -13.23
C THR A 133 -13.20 11.90 -12.15
N ALA A 134 -12.32 12.46 -11.31
CA ALA A 134 -12.66 13.46 -10.30
C ALA A 134 -11.96 14.78 -10.61
N ASN A 135 -12.71 15.87 -10.49
CA ASN A 135 -12.24 17.23 -10.66
C ASN A 135 -12.50 18.03 -9.40
N LEU A 136 -11.52 18.78 -8.92
CA LEU A 136 -11.73 19.81 -7.91
C LEU A 136 -11.86 21.16 -8.62
N VAL A 137 -12.99 21.83 -8.41
CA VAL A 137 -13.25 23.17 -8.96
C VAL A 137 -13.31 24.16 -7.81
N ASP A 138 -12.54 25.24 -7.91
CA ASP A 138 -12.60 26.36 -6.96
C ASP A 138 -13.98 27.03 -7.02
N TYR A 139 -14.68 27.10 -5.89
CA TYR A 139 -16.07 27.52 -5.84
C TYR A 139 -16.27 28.99 -6.31
N ARG A 140 -15.33 29.86 -5.94
CA ARG A 140 -15.45 31.31 -6.20
C ARG A 140 -15.05 31.70 -7.61
N THR A 141 -14.03 31.02 -8.15
CA THR A 141 -13.42 31.38 -9.43
C THR A 141 -13.80 30.45 -10.57
N ASN A 142 -14.44 29.31 -10.27
CA ASN A 142 -14.75 28.25 -11.22
C ASN A 142 -13.51 27.71 -11.97
N ARG A 143 -12.34 27.81 -11.32
CA ARG A 143 -11.06 27.32 -11.85
C ARG A 143 -10.90 25.85 -11.52
N LEU A 144 -10.50 25.03 -12.50
CA LEU A 144 -10.07 23.66 -12.28
C LEU A 144 -8.75 23.64 -11.49
N VAL A 145 -8.78 23.08 -10.28
CA VAL A 145 -7.64 22.97 -9.37
C VAL A 145 -6.95 21.61 -9.53
N PHE A 146 -7.75 20.55 -9.66
CA PHE A 146 -7.28 19.18 -9.77
C PHE A 146 -8.18 18.43 -10.74
N SER A 147 -7.60 17.51 -11.51
CA SER A 147 -8.31 16.59 -12.39
C SER A 147 -7.48 15.32 -12.50
N GLN A 148 -8.05 14.19 -12.08
CA GLN A 148 -7.37 12.92 -12.10
C GLN A 148 -8.34 11.78 -12.38
N GLN A 149 -7.81 10.70 -12.94
CA GLN A 149 -8.53 9.47 -13.21
C GLN A 149 -7.99 8.35 -12.35
N GLN A 150 -8.91 7.53 -11.82
CA GLN A 150 -8.59 6.30 -11.11
C GLN A 150 -9.35 5.13 -11.75
N LEU A 151 -8.64 4.02 -11.91
CA LEU A 151 -9.19 2.76 -12.39
C LEU A 151 -9.69 1.94 -11.20
N GLY A 152 -10.81 1.26 -11.39
CA GLY A 152 -11.32 0.26 -10.46
C GLY A 152 -11.84 -0.95 -11.21
N GLY A 153 -11.75 -2.11 -10.58
CA GLY A 153 -12.14 -3.39 -11.14
C GLY A 153 -13.11 -4.13 -10.22
N ALA A 154 -13.97 -4.93 -10.83
CA ALA A 154 -14.75 -5.92 -10.11
C ALA A 154 -14.70 -7.23 -10.86
N ASN A 155 -14.47 -8.31 -10.12
CA ASN A 155 -14.44 -9.66 -10.65
C ASN A 155 -15.52 -10.50 -9.97
N ARG A 156 -16.20 -11.35 -10.75
CA ARG A 156 -17.14 -12.34 -10.25
C ARG A 156 -16.97 -13.66 -10.98
N GLU A 157 -16.77 -14.72 -10.22
CA GLU A 157 -16.74 -16.08 -10.74
C GLU A 157 -18.04 -16.83 -10.42
N THR A 158 -18.55 -17.58 -11.38
CA THR A 158 -19.65 -18.51 -11.20
C THR A 158 -19.29 -19.85 -11.83
N CYS A 159 -19.31 -20.91 -11.02
CA CYS A 159 -19.05 -22.27 -11.46
C CYS A 159 -20.34 -23.10 -11.42
N VAL A 160 -20.63 -23.81 -12.50
CA VAL A 160 -21.77 -24.73 -12.60
C VAL A 160 -21.31 -26.10 -13.08
N ASP A 161 -21.81 -27.15 -12.43
CA ASP A 161 -21.56 -28.51 -12.88
C ASP A 161 -22.42 -28.78 -14.11
N VAL A 162 -21.76 -29.10 -15.24
CA VAL A 162 -22.40 -29.25 -16.55
C VAL A 162 -22.56 -30.71 -16.98
N ALA A 163 -21.75 -31.62 -16.42
CA ALA A 163 -21.85 -33.05 -16.66
C ALA A 163 -21.21 -33.90 -15.55
N GLU A 164 -21.65 -35.14 -15.46
CA GLU A 164 -21.12 -36.17 -14.55
C GLU A 164 -20.87 -37.46 -15.33
N TYR A 165 -19.72 -38.09 -15.11
CA TYR A 165 -19.30 -39.32 -15.79
C TYR A 165 -18.78 -40.35 -14.79
N GLU A 166 -19.01 -41.63 -15.07
CA GLU A 166 -18.32 -42.71 -14.35
C GLU A 166 -16.80 -42.54 -14.50
N ASP A 167 -16.07 -42.75 -13.41
CA ASP A 167 -14.60 -42.70 -13.44
C ASP A 167 -14.02 -43.93 -14.14
N ARG A 168 -13.74 -43.78 -15.44
CA ARG A 168 -13.04 -44.78 -16.28
C ARG A 168 -11.58 -44.41 -16.56
N GLY A 169 -10.98 -43.53 -15.75
CA GLY A 169 -9.60 -43.07 -15.91
C GLY A 169 -9.44 -41.92 -16.90
N HIS A 170 -10.39 -40.97 -16.93
CA HIS A 170 -10.26 -39.76 -17.76
C HIS A 170 -9.28 -38.75 -17.15
N ASP A 171 -8.67 -37.92 -18.01
CA ASP A 171 -7.78 -36.84 -17.58
C ASP A 171 -8.55 -35.80 -16.74
N LEU A 172 -7.96 -35.43 -15.60
CA LEU A 172 -8.46 -34.42 -14.67
C LEU A 172 -7.79 -33.06 -14.93
N GLY A 173 -8.41 -31.98 -14.43
CA GLY A 173 -7.92 -30.61 -14.59
C GLY A 173 -8.58 -29.88 -15.75
N VAL A 174 -7.90 -28.87 -16.29
CA VAL A 174 -8.40 -28.07 -17.41
C VAL A 174 -8.45 -28.94 -18.66
N TRP A 175 -9.65 -29.18 -19.19
CA TRP A 175 -9.84 -30.12 -20.29
C TRP A 175 -10.10 -29.45 -21.64
N ARG A 176 -10.33 -28.13 -21.66
CA ARG A 176 -10.49 -27.30 -22.86
C ARG A 176 -9.81 -25.95 -22.65
N ASP A 177 -9.30 -25.37 -23.74
CA ASP A 177 -8.80 -24.00 -23.74
C ASP A 177 -9.86 -23.01 -23.22
N PRO A 178 -9.48 -22.07 -22.34
CA PRO A 178 -10.39 -21.03 -21.88
C PRO A 178 -10.98 -20.24 -23.04
N HIS A 179 -12.26 -19.92 -22.92
CA HIS A 179 -12.96 -19.08 -23.88
C HIS A 179 -13.05 -17.65 -23.35
N GLN A 180 -12.45 -16.70 -24.07
CA GLN A 180 -12.57 -15.28 -23.75
C GLN A 180 -13.69 -14.63 -24.58
N SER A 181 -14.50 -13.82 -23.92
CA SER A 181 -15.58 -13.04 -24.50
C SER A 181 -15.47 -11.60 -24.05
N SER A 182 -15.47 -10.65 -24.98
CA SER A 182 -15.60 -9.23 -24.68
C SER A 182 -17.01 -8.76 -25.03
N TYR A 183 -17.59 -7.91 -24.18
CA TYR A 183 -18.97 -7.46 -24.31
C TYR A 183 -19.03 -5.96 -24.61
N ASP A 184 -20.21 -5.49 -25.00
CA ASP A 184 -20.50 -4.06 -24.97
C ASP A 184 -20.47 -3.58 -23.51
N PRO A 185 -19.56 -2.66 -23.13
CA PRO A 185 -19.41 -2.19 -21.75
C PRO A 185 -20.70 -1.62 -21.15
N PHE A 186 -21.60 -1.06 -21.97
CA PHE A 186 -22.87 -0.50 -21.49
C PHE A 186 -23.84 -1.56 -20.95
N ASN A 187 -23.60 -2.84 -21.22
CA ASN A 187 -24.41 -3.95 -20.71
C ASN A 187 -23.80 -4.61 -19.45
N ALA A 188 -22.71 -4.06 -18.91
CA ALA A 188 -22.04 -4.61 -17.74
C ALA A 188 -23.01 -4.76 -16.54
N PRO A 189 -22.86 -5.83 -15.73
CA PRO A 189 -23.70 -6.02 -14.55
C PRO A 189 -23.58 -4.83 -13.59
N ILE A 190 -24.70 -4.17 -13.30
CA ILE A 190 -24.72 -2.94 -12.51
C ILE A 190 -24.09 -3.09 -11.12
N GLY A 191 -24.18 -4.27 -10.50
CA GLY A 191 -23.52 -4.56 -9.22
C GLY A 191 -21.99 -4.47 -9.33
N MET A 192 -21.42 -5.06 -10.38
CA MET A 192 -19.98 -5.04 -10.61
C MET A 192 -19.47 -3.63 -10.96
N VAL A 193 -20.24 -2.86 -11.74
CA VAL A 193 -19.91 -1.45 -12.02
C VAL A 193 -19.84 -0.63 -10.72
N ARG A 194 -20.77 -0.87 -9.77
CA ARG A 194 -20.76 -0.20 -8.47
C ARG A 194 -19.55 -0.61 -7.63
N ASP A 195 -19.25 -1.90 -7.54
CA ASP A 195 -18.11 -2.41 -6.78
C ASP A 195 -16.78 -1.86 -7.32
N ALA A 196 -16.62 -1.87 -8.65
CA ALA A 196 -15.47 -1.28 -9.33
C ALA A 196 -15.36 0.24 -9.07
N THR A 197 -16.50 0.95 -9.02
CA THR A 197 -16.53 2.39 -8.70
C THR A 197 -16.05 2.66 -7.28
N VAL A 198 -16.49 1.85 -6.30
CA VAL A 198 -16.03 1.95 -4.91
C VAL A 198 -14.51 1.77 -4.83
N GLU A 199 -13.97 0.78 -5.54
CA GLU A 199 -12.52 0.55 -5.59
C GLU A 199 -11.77 1.75 -6.18
N ALA A 200 -12.25 2.27 -7.32
CA ALA A 200 -11.64 3.44 -7.97
C ALA A 200 -11.65 4.68 -7.06
N VAL A 201 -12.78 4.96 -6.40
CA VAL A 201 -12.92 6.14 -5.52
C VAL A 201 -11.92 6.09 -4.36
N ARG A 202 -11.73 4.93 -3.73
CA ARG A 202 -10.80 4.77 -2.60
C ARG A 202 -9.36 5.12 -2.95
N ARG A 203 -8.96 5.00 -4.22
CA ARG A 203 -7.60 5.33 -4.68
C ARG A 203 -7.32 6.83 -4.65
N PHE A 204 -8.35 7.68 -4.78
CA PHE A 204 -8.18 9.14 -4.68
C PHE A 204 -7.77 9.60 -3.28
N ARG A 205 -7.98 8.80 -2.22
CA ARG A 205 -7.64 9.18 -0.84
C ARG A 205 -6.22 9.73 -0.74
N ASN A 206 -5.25 9.01 -1.29
CA ASN A 206 -3.84 9.38 -1.22
C ASN A 206 -3.44 10.42 -2.26
N ASP A 207 -4.30 10.69 -3.26
CA ASP A 207 -4.09 11.78 -4.21
C ASP A 207 -4.38 13.13 -3.59
N ILE A 208 -5.41 13.22 -2.74
CA ILE A 208 -5.98 14.50 -2.28
C ILE A 208 -5.75 14.80 -0.81
N ALA A 209 -5.33 13.81 -0.01
CA ALA A 209 -5.09 14.00 1.40
C ALA A 209 -3.87 13.23 1.93
N PRO A 210 -3.20 13.75 2.96
CA PRO A 210 -2.07 13.07 3.59
C PRO A 210 -2.52 11.79 4.31
N TYR A 211 -1.57 10.88 4.49
CA TYR A 211 -1.80 9.58 5.12
C TYR A 211 -0.58 9.12 5.92
N TYR A 212 -0.80 8.19 6.84
CA TYR A 212 0.32 7.50 7.49
C TYR A 212 0.75 6.30 6.66
N GLN A 213 2.07 6.13 6.54
CA GLN A 213 2.66 4.93 6.00
C GLN A 213 3.67 4.38 6.99
N THR A 214 3.60 3.06 7.24
CA THR A 214 4.66 2.37 7.97
C THR A 214 5.89 2.29 7.09
N MET A 215 6.94 2.96 7.54
CA MET A 215 8.23 3.01 6.87
C MET A 215 9.26 2.27 7.70
N ARG A 216 10.37 1.89 7.05
CA ARG A 216 11.46 1.16 7.70
C ARG A 216 12.78 1.89 7.55
N ALA A 217 13.37 2.23 8.69
CA ALA A 217 14.71 2.76 8.78
C ALA A 217 15.70 1.59 8.77
N GLU A 218 16.15 1.22 7.57
CA GLU A 218 17.09 0.11 7.39
C GLU A 218 18.45 0.41 8.01
N ILE A 219 19.04 -0.59 8.67
CA ILE A 219 20.42 -0.52 9.15
C ILE A 219 21.35 -1.24 8.18
N MET A 220 22.60 -0.80 8.12
CA MET A 220 23.69 -1.52 7.49
C MET A 220 24.16 -2.67 8.39
N THR A 221 24.35 -3.83 7.78
CA THR A 221 24.94 -5.00 8.43
C THR A 221 26.44 -5.17 8.15
N ASP A 222 26.97 -4.38 7.21
CA ASP A 222 28.38 -4.34 6.85
C ASP A 222 28.98 -3.02 7.35
N GLY A 223 30.15 -3.09 8.01
CA GLY A 223 30.80 -1.95 8.63
C GLY A 223 31.44 -0.95 7.65
N LEU A 224 31.60 -1.34 6.38
CA LEU A 224 32.27 -0.62 5.28
C LEU A 224 33.73 -0.23 5.50
N THR A 225 34.21 -0.17 6.74
CA THR A 225 35.63 -0.03 7.09
C THR A 225 36.08 -1.19 7.98
N PRO A 226 37.37 -1.57 7.94
CA PRO A 226 37.89 -2.65 8.78
C PRO A 226 37.68 -2.40 10.28
N GLU A 227 37.79 -1.16 10.73
CA GLU A 227 37.66 -0.78 12.14
C GLU A 227 36.24 -1.05 12.65
N ALA A 228 35.23 -0.56 11.92
CA ALA A 228 33.83 -0.78 12.27
C ALA A 228 33.42 -2.25 12.12
N GLN A 229 33.90 -2.93 11.07
CA GLN A 229 33.54 -4.32 10.78
C GLN A 229 34.09 -5.32 11.82
N ASN A 230 35.29 -5.04 12.35
CA ASN A 230 35.97 -5.92 13.30
C ASN A 230 35.59 -5.64 14.77
N ASP A 231 34.83 -4.58 15.04
CA ASP A 231 34.34 -4.28 16.38
C ASP A 231 33.19 -5.23 16.76
N PRO A 232 33.33 -6.05 17.83
CA PRO A 232 32.29 -7.00 18.22
C PRO A 232 30.96 -6.32 18.60
N ARG A 233 31.00 -5.05 19.02
CA ARG A 233 29.77 -4.29 19.33
C ARG A 233 28.93 -4.04 18.08
N PHE A 234 29.55 -3.92 16.89
CA PHE A 234 28.82 -3.73 15.64
C PHE A 234 27.89 -4.92 15.37
N ALA A 235 28.42 -6.13 15.40
CA ALA A 235 27.63 -7.35 15.22
C ALA A 235 26.57 -7.53 16.32
N ALA A 236 26.89 -7.13 17.56
CA ALA A 236 25.94 -7.14 18.67
C ALA A 236 24.75 -6.19 18.43
N ALA A 237 25.01 -4.98 17.92
CA ALA A 237 23.97 -4.00 17.62
C ALA A 237 23.09 -4.40 16.43
N VAL A 238 23.68 -5.02 15.39
CA VAL A 238 22.91 -5.65 14.31
C VAL A 238 22.00 -6.75 14.87
N LYS A 239 22.52 -7.61 15.75
CA LYS A 239 21.74 -8.68 16.37
C LYS A 239 20.61 -8.13 17.26
N ALA A 240 20.89 -7.10 18.05
CA ALA A 240 19.87 -6.43 18.86
C ALA A 240 18.73 -5.88 17.99
N THR A 241 19.07 -5.28 16.85
CA THR A 241 18.09 -4.78 15.86
C THR A 241 17.24 -5.90 15.28
N LYS A 242 17.86 -7.00 14.84
CA LYS A 242 17.13 -8.19 14.33
C LYS A 242 16.17 -8.78 15.36
N ASN A 243 16.50 -8.67 16.64
CA ASN A 243 15.67 -9.14 17.74
C ASN A 243 14.58 -8.14 18.16
N GLY A 244 14.41 -7.02 17.44
CA GLY A 244 13.44 -5.98 17.78
C GLY A 244 13.82 -5.14 19.00
N ASN A 245 15.04 -5.26 19.53
CA ASN A 245 15.51 -4.46 20.66
C ASN A 245 15.99 -3.08 20.17
N PHE A 246 15.04 -2.22 19.82
CA PHE A 246 15.29 -0.87 19.32
C PHE A 246 16.16 -0.05 20.30
N MET A 247 15.73 0.06 21.56
CA MET A 247 16.42 0.88 22.56
C MET A 247 17.85 0.40 22.81
N GLY A 248 18.04 -0.91 22.94
CA GLY A 248 19.37 -1.50 23.14
C GLY A 248 20.28 -1.34 21.93
N ALA A 249 19.75 -1.52 20.72
CA ALA A 249 20.52 -1.34 19.49
C ALA A 249 20.96 0.12 19.32
N CYS A 250 20.06 1.08 19.49
CA CYS A 250 20.39 2.50 19.34
C CYS A 250 21.40 2.98 20.39
N ALA A 251 21.32 2.49 21.63
CA ALA A 251 22.34 2.78 22.64
C ALA A 251 23.73 2.26 22.22
N GLN A 252 23.81 1.06 21.64
CA GLN A 252 25.07 0.50 21.14
C GLN A 252 25.61 1.27 19.94
N TRP A 253 24.73 1.72 19.03
CA TRP A 253 25.13 2.59 17.92
C TRP A 253 25.67 3.93 18.42
N ASP A 254 25.06 4.54 19.45
CA ASP A 254 25.56 5.78 20.06
C ASP A 254 26.94 5.61 20.70
N GLU A 255 27.22 4.48 21.35
CA GLU A 255 28.57 4.17 21.87
C GLU A 255 29.60 4.03 20.75
N LEU A 256 29.26 3.24 19.72
CA LEU A 256 30.11 3.05 18.54
C LEU A 256 30.39 4.37 17.81
N GLY A 257 29.40 5.25 17.72
CA GLY A 257 29.51 6.56 17.07
C GLY A 257 30.48 7.52 17.74
N ARG A 258 30.71 7.38 19.06
CA ARG A 258 31.69 8.19 19.80
C ARG A 258 33.13 7.76 19.51
N GLU A 259 33.34 6.48 19.23
CA GLU A 259 34.65 5.92 18.96
C GLU A 259 35.00 6.00 17.47
N TRP A 260 34.06 5.60 16.61
CA TRP A 260 34.22 5.51 15.16
C TRP A 260 33.47 6.63 14.44
N THR A 261 33.84 7.88 14.74
CA THR A 261 33.18 9.10 14.25
C THR A 261 33.19 9.27 12.72
N HIS A 262 34.05 8.55 12.00
CA HIS A 262 34.22 8.63 10.55
C HIS A 262 33.84 7.33 9.83
N ALA A 263 33.21 6.37 10.52
CA ALA A 263 32.74 5.14 9.89
C ALA A 263 31.34 5.35 9.25
N PRO A 264 31.21 5.26 7.92
CA PRO A 264 29.94 5.56 7.24
C PRO A 264 28.80 4.64 7.65
N ALA A 265 29.05 3.34 7.87
CA ALA A 265 28.01 2.40 8.31
C ALA A 265 27.46 2.72 9.71
N ILE A 266 28.33 3.16 10.63
CA ILE A 266 27.91 3.54 11.98
C ILE A 266 27.10 4.83 11.94
N LEU A 267 27.52 5.81 11.15
CA LEU A 267 26.75 7.05 10.93
C LEU A 267 25.40 6.78 10.28
N HIS A 268 25.33 5.87 9.31
CA HIS A 268 24.07 5.41 8.73
C HIS A 268 23.15 4.81 9.79
N ASN A 269 23.66 3.89 10.62
CA ASN A 269 22.84 3.22 11.64
C ASN A 269 22.36 4.20 12.74
N LEU A 270 23.19 5.18 13.08
CA LEU A 270 22.78 6.32 13.90
C LEU A 270 21.70 7.15 13.21
N GLY A 271 21.79 7.36 11.90
CA GLY A 271 20.74 7.96 11.08
C GLY A 271 19.43 7.20 11.22
N ALA A 272 19.46 5.87 11.12
CA ALA A 272 18.28 5.01 11.25
C ALA A 272 17.62 5.13 12.62
N CYS A 273 18.41 5.23 13.69
CA CYS A 273 17.89 5.48 15.04
C CYS A 273 17.26 6.86 15.22
N ALA A 274 17.77 7.89 14.54
CA ALA A 274 17.16 9.22 14.55
C ALA A 274 15.87 9.22 13.70
N GLU A 275 15.92 8.59 12.53
CA GLU A 275 14.82 8.44 11.59
C GLU A 275 13.61 7.78 12.27
N ALA A 276 13.83 6.64 12.94
CA ALA A 276 12.79 5.90 13.64
C ALA A 276 12.21 6.62 14.86
N ARG A 277 12.90 7.65 15.39
CA ARG A 277 12.40 8.51 16.47
C ARG A 277 11.61 9.72 15.96
N GLY A 278 11.48 9.90 14.65
CA GLY A 278 10.86 11.08 14.07
C GLY A 278 11.81 12.27 13.89
N ASP A 279 13.09 12.15 14.26
CA ASP A 279 14.07 13.24 14.15
C ASP A 279 14.71 13.25 12.75
N MET A 280 13.93 13.70 11.77
CA MET A 280 14.31 13.71 10.37
C MET A 280 15.48 14.64 10.07
N ALA A 281 15.61 15.75 10.81
CA ALA A 281 16.71 16.68 10.66
C ALA A 281 18.05 16.03 11.04
N THR A 282 18.12 15.40 12.22
CA THR A 282 19.31 14.67 12.64
C THR A 282 19.58 13.46 11.75
N ALA A 283 18.54 12.73 11.33
CA ALA A 283 18.69 11.60 10.42
C ALA A 283 19.31 12.02 9.09
N GLN A 284 18.83 13.10 8.47
CA GLN A 284 19.38 13.59 7.21
C GLN A 284 20.84 14.00 7.35
N LEU A 285 21.21 14.73 8.41
CA LEU A 285 22.60 15.13 8.64
C LEU A 285 23.53 13.90 8.77
N ARG A 286 23.08 12.87 9.48
CA ARG A 286 23.83 11.62 9.66
C ARG A 286 23.97 10.85 8.35
N TYR A 287 22.89 10.71 7.59
CA TYR A 287 22.92 10.03 6.28
C TYR A 287 23.74 10.80 5.24
N ALA A 288 23.66 12.13 5.21
CA ALA A 288 24.47 12.97 4.34
C ALA A 288 25.95 12.80 4.66
N ARG A 289 26.32 12.85 5.95
CA ARG A 289 27.70 12.63 6.38
C ARG A 289 28.20 11.21 6.06
N ALA A 290 27.36 10.20 6.24
CA ALA A 290 27.67 8.82 5.84
C ALA A 290 27.90 8.71 4.33
N ALA A 291 27.09 9.40 3.51
CA ALA A 291 27.24 9.42 2.06
C ALA A 291 28.56 10.06 1.62
N GLU A 292 28.91 11.22 2.19
CA GLU A 292 30.21 11.88 1.94
C GLU A 292 31.40 10.95 2.25
N LEU A 293 31.35 10.26 3.40
CA LEU A 293 32.41 9.35 3.81
C LEU A 293 32.47 8.10 2.93
N ALA A 294 31.32 7.52 2.56
CA ALA A 294 31.26 6.37 1.66
C ALA A 294 31.85 6.67 0.29
N GLN A 295 31.60 7.86 -0.27
CA GLN A 295 32.20 8.30 -1.55
C GLN A 295 33.72 8.41 -1.48
N SER A 296 34.28 8.62 -0.29
CA SER A 296 35.73 8.71 -0.11
C SER A 296 36.44 7.35 -0.01
N ILE A 297 35.70 6.25 0.09
CA ILE A 297 36.28 4.89 0.19
C ILE A 297 36.69 4.40 -1.21
N PRO A 298 37.99 4.15 -1.47
CA PRO A 298 38.42 3.62 -2.75
C PRO A 298 37.85 2.24 -3.01
N LEU A 299 37.38 1.99 -4.24
CA LEU A 299 36.87 0.69 -4.70
C LEU A 299 35.64 0.18 -3.93
N LEU A 300 34.91 1.05 -3.24
CA LEU A 300 33.62 0.69 -2.65
C LEU A 300 32.63 0.35 -3.76
N GLU A 301 32.02 -0.83 -3.68
CA GLU A 301 31.04 -1.23 -4.68
C GLU A 301 29.73 -0.47 -4.51
N ASP A 302 29.12 -0.03 -5.61
CA ASP A 302 27.84 0.72 -5.61
C ASP A 302 26.75 0.02 -4.79
N LYS A 303 26.71 -1.32 -4.85
CA LYS A 303 25.73 -2.13 -4.11
C LYS A 303 25.87 -1.99 -2.59
N GLN A 304 27.09 -1.79 -2.09
CA GLN A 304 27.38 -1.64 -0.67
C GLN A 304 27.05 -0.22 -0.17
N ALA A 305 27.21 0.78 -1.04
CA ALA A 305 26.89 2.18 -0.71
C ALA A 305 25.39 2.51 -0.90
N LYS A 306 24.66 1.75 -1.74
CA LYS A 306 23.25 1.97 -2.07
C LYS A 306 22.35 2.23 -0.85
N PRO A 307 22.42 1.46 0.26
CA PRO A 307 21.56 1.71 1.42
C PRO A 307 21.69 3.13 1.99
N ILE A 308 22.90 3.70 1.96
CA ILE A 308 23.18 5.05 2.48
C ILE A 308 22.45 6.10 1.64
N PHE A 309 22.58 6.01 0.31
CA PHE A 309 21.94 6.96 -0.59
C PHE A 309 20.42 6.82 -0.58
N SER A 310 19.90 5.59 -0.57
CA SER A 310 18.46 5.33 -0.46
C SER A 310 17.88 5.91 0.84
N ALA A 311 18.61 5.83 1.95
CA ALA A 311 18.17 6.40 3.22
C ALA A 311 18.18 7.93 3.23
N LEU A 312 19.23 8.54 2.64
CA LEU A 312 19.30 9.99 2.49
C LEU A 312 18.16 10.54 1.63
N GLU A 313 17.90 9.91 0.48
CA GLU A 313 16.81 10.28 -0.43
C GLU A 313 15.46 10.18 0.29
N ARG A 314 15.19 9.03 0.93
CA ARG A 314 13.96 8.78 1.68
C ARG A 314 13.71 9.82 2.78
N VAL A 315 14.70 10.13 3.61
CA VAL A 315 14.53 11.12 4.69
C VAL A 315 14.36 12.53 4.13
N SER A 316 15.06 12.86 3.04
CA SER A 316 14.92 14.17 2.39
C SER A 316 13.50 14.37 1.86
N GLY A 317 12.94 13.37 1.17
CA GLY A 317 11.55 13.38 0.72
C GLY A 317 10.57 13.55 1.89
N ARG A 318 10.76 12.80 2.97
CA ARG A 318 9.88 12.91 4.14
C ARG A 318 9.89 14.27 4.82
N ARG A 319 11.05 14.94 4.89
CA ARG A 319 11.10 16.31 5.41
C ARG A 319 10.30 17.27 4.53
N MET A 320 10.31 17.06 3.22
CA MET A 320 9.51 17.86 2.30
C MET A 320 8.01 17.57 2.51
N ASP A 321 7.63 16.31 2.70
CA ASP A 321 6.26 15.92 3.02
C ASP A 321 5.78 16.56 4.33
N ASP A 322 6.56 16.45 5.40
CA ASP A 322 6.27 17.06 6.70
C ASP A 322 6.15 18.58 6.59
N ALA A 323 7.06 19.24 5.85
CA ALA A 323 7.02 20.68 5.65
C ALA A 323 5.78 21.12 4.87
N LEU A 324 5.42 20.39 3.81
CA LEU A 324 4.21 20.66 3.03
C LEU A 324 2.95 20.51 3.89
N ILE A 325 2.81 19.38 4.59
CA ILE A 325 1.67 19.12 5.47
C ILE A 325 1.55 20.20 6.53
N ASN A 326 2.66 20.54 7.20
CA ASN A 326 2.67 21.58 8.22
C ASN A 326 2.32 22.96 7.63
N SER A 327 2.75 23.28 6.41
CA SER A 327 2.40 24.56 5.76
C SER A 327 0.90 24.69 5.46
N ILE A 328 0.21 23.57 5.23
CA ILE A 328 -1.25 23.53 5.03
C ILE A 328 -1.98 23.61 6.37
N LEU A 329 -1.47 22.93 7.42
CA LEU A 329 -2.09 22.93 8.75
C LEU A 329 -1.89 24.26 9.50
N TYR A 330 -0.72 24.87 9.36
CA TYR A 330 -0.25 26.03 10.12
C TYR A 330 0.27 27.13 9.20
N PRO A 331 -0.58 27.72 8.33
CA PRO A 331 -0.14 28.70 7.33
C PRO A 331 0.42 30.01 7.92
N GLU A 332 0.18 30.26 9.21
CA GLU A 332 0.64 31.46 9.92
C GLU A 332 2.00 31.27 10.62
N GLU A 333 2.53 30.05 10.72
CA GLU A 333 3.84 29.77 11.31
C GLU A 333 4.94 29.77 10.22
N PRO A 334 6.05 30.52 10.39
CA PRO A 334 7.14 30.48 9.42
C PRO A 334 7.77 29.09 9.40
N ALA A 335 8.00 28.54 8.19
CA ALA A 335 8.68 27.27 8.00
C ALA A 335 10.05 27.29 8.71
N SER A 336 10.18 26.48 9.77
CA SER A 336 11.38 26.38 10.62
C SER A 336 12.42 25.42 10.07
#